data_AF-A0A4R2IHI4-F1
#
_entry.id   AF-A0A4R2IHI4-F1
#
_cell.length_a   1.000
_cell.length_b   1.000
_cell.length_c   1.000
_cell.angle_alpha   90.00
_cell.angle_beta   90.00
_cell.angle_gamma   90.00
#
_symmetry.space_group_name_H-M   'P 1'
#
loop_
_entity.id
_entity.type
_entity.pdbx_description
1 polymer ?
#
loop_
_entity_poly.entity_id
_entity_poly.type
_entity_poly.pdbx_seq_one_letter_code
_entity_poly.pdbx_strand_id
1 'polypeptide(L)'
;MAQIDINNILMFEATAGQYDTQAGRLEDGADEMRKPCSIPAGGIFGRDLMVTALNAAHISAADKIMTAMRGFQAYSGALKTIGAESRNTMEVTVGLLGSTLNAYERADQATPGGN
;
A
#
# COMPACT_ATOMS: atom_id res chain seq x y z
N MET A 1 -6.91 11.69 -5.38
CA MET A 1 -6.80 10.21 -5.31
C MET A 1 -6.31 9.73 -6.67
N ALA A 2 -5.33 8.84 -6.72
CA ALA A 2 -4.91 8.24 -7.98
C ALA A 2 -6.07 7.40 -8.54
N GLN A 3 -6.40 7.60 -9.82
CA GLN A 3 -7.39 6.78 -10.51
C GLN A 3 -6.71 5.47 -10.88
N ILE A 4 -7.10 4.38 -10.23
CA ILE A 4 -6.54 3.05 -10.51
C ILE A 4 -7.31 2.48 -11.70
N ASP A 5 -6.61 2.23 -12.81
CA ASP A 5 -7.15 1.45 -13.91
C ASP A 5 -7.10 -0.03 -13.54
N ILE A 6 -8.27 -0.64 -13.39
CA ILE A 6 -8.42 -2.05 -13.02
C ILE A 6 -7.79 -2.98 -14.07
N ASN A 7 -7.68 -2.53 -15.33
CA ASN A 7 -7.07 -3.31 -16.40
C ASN A 7 -5.54 -3.28 -16.38
N ASN A 8 -4.93 -2.43 -15.55
CA ASN A 8 -3.48 -2.31 -15.45
C ASN A 8 -2.97 -2.86 -14.12
N ILE A 9 -2.65 -4.17 -14.10
CA ILE A 9 -2.12 -4.85 -12.90
C ILE A 9 -0.91 -4.11 -12.29
N LEU A 10 -0.03 -3.54 -13.13
CA LEU A 10 1.17 -2.85 -12.67
C LEU A 10 0.84 -1.58 -11.87
N MET A 11 -0.33 -0.97 -12.09
CA MET A 11 -0.78 0.18 -11.30
C MET A 11 -1.12 -0.19 -9.86
N PHE A 12 -1.57 -1.42 -9.58
CA PHE A 12 -1.84 -1.86 -8.21
C PHE A 12 -0.55 -1.94 -7.38
N GLU A 13 0.50 -2.56 -7.93
CA GLU A 13 1.80 -2.67 -7.27
C GLU A 13 2.46 -1.30 -7.10
N ALA A 14 2.45 -0.47 -8.15
CA ALA A 14 3.00 0.88 -8.08
C ALA A 14 2.28 1.74 -7.04
N THR A 15 0.95 1.70 -7.01
CA THR A 15 0.14 2.47 -6.04
C THR A 15 0.33 1.95 -4.62
N ALA A 16 0.43 0.63 -4.42
CA ALA A 16 0.75 0.05 -3.12
C ALA A 16 2.12 0.53 -2.62
N GLY A 17 3.14 0.54 -3.49
CA GLY A 17 4.48 1.06 -3.14
C GLY A 17 4.47 2.55 -2.77
N GLN A 18 3.62 3.36 -3.41
CA GLN A 18 3.45 4.77 -3.01
C GLN A 18 2.84 4.92 -1.62
N TYR A 19 1.87 4.07 -1.27
CA TYR A 19 1.28 4.08 0.08
C TYR A 19 2.24 3.55 1.14
N ASP A 20 3.05 2.53 0.84
CA ASP A 20 4.12 2.07 1.73
C ASP A 20 5.14 3.19 2.00
N THR A 21 5.54 3.92 0.95
CA THR A 21 6.45 5.06 1.07
C THR A 21 5.85 6.18 1.93
N GLN A 22 4.57 6.49 1.74
CA GLN A 22 3.88 7.48 2.57
C GLN A 22 3.75 7.02 4.02
N ALA A 23 3.46 5.74 4.26
CA ALA A 23 3.42 5.17 5.59
C ALA A 23 4.78 5.29 6.30
N GLY A 24 5.88 4.93 5.63
CA GLY A 24 7.23 5.07 6.21
C GLY A 24 7.58 6.53 6.56
N ARG A 25 7.22 7.49 5.69
CA ARG A 25 7.43 8.93 5.99
C ARG A 25 6.61 9.43 7.17
N LEU A 26 5.42 8.86 7.39
CA LEU A 26 4.58 9.18 8.55
C LEU A 26 5.15 8.53 9.82
N GLU A 27 5.70 7.32 9.73
CA GLU A 27 6.40 6.65 10.82
C GLU A 27 7.58 7.49 11.31
N ASP A 28 8.47 7.88 10.40
CA ASP A 28 9.63 8.73 10.71
C ASP A 28 9.21 10.04 11.38
N GLY A 29 8.15 10.68 10.88
CA GLY A 29 7.61 11.91 11.45
C GLY A 29 7.01 11.73 12.83
N ALA A 30 6.28 10.62 13.07
CA ALA A 30 5.73 10.30 14.38
C ALA A 30 6.83 10.02 15.41
N ASP A 31 7.87 9.30 15.01
CA ASP A 31 9.00 9.00 15.88
C ASP A 31 9.81 10.26 16.23
N GLU A 32 9.98 11.19 15.29
CA GLU A 32 10.57 12.50 15.58
C GLU A 32 9.73 13.28 16.59
N MET A 33 8.41 13.30 16.41
CA MET A 33 7.51 14.02 17.33
C MET A 33 7.49 13.41 18.74
N ARG A 34 7.73 12.11 18.91
CA ARG A 34 7.83 11.48 20.24
C ARG A 34 9.08 11.86 21.00
N LYS A 35 10.08 12.47 20.35
CA LYS A 35 11.29 12.90 21.04
C LYS A 35 10.96 14.04 22.01
N PRO A 36 11.43 13.96 23.27
CA PRO A 36 11.19 15.02 24.25
C PRO A 36 11.74 16.37 23.76
N CYS A 37 10.92 17.42 23.83
CA CYS A 37 11.38 18.78 23.63
C CYS A 37 12.14 19.24 24.88
N SER A 38 13.36 19.76 24.71
CA SER A 38 14.08 20.50 25.74
C SER A 38 14.04 21.99 25.44
N ILE A 39 13.43 22.78 26.33
CA ILE A 39 13.54 24.25 26.28
C ILE A 39 14.82 24.64 27.03
N PRO A 40 15.75 25.42 26.46
CA PRO A 40 16.95 25.88 27.15
C PRO A 40 16.63 26.49 28.52
N ALA A 41 17.55 26.31 29.48
CA ALA A 41 17.40 26.93 30.79
C ALA A 41 17.48 28.47 30.64
N GLY A 42 16.42 29.15 31.09
CA GLY A 42 16.28 30.60 31.14
C GLY A 42 15.10 30.91 32.05
N GLY A 43 15.10 32.05 32.74
CA GLY A 43 14.24 32.38 33.90
C GLY A 43 12.72 32.49 33.66
N ILE A 44 12.16 31.62 32.84
CA ILE A 44 10.72 31.53 32.55
C ILE A 44 10.06 30.73 33.69
N PHE A 45 9.26 31.43 34.50
CA PHE A 45 8.41 30.80 35.51
C PHE A 45 7.38 29.89 34.84
N GLY A 46 7.20 28.66 35.34
CA GLY A 46 6.28 27.68 34.74
C GLY A 46 6.83 26.93 33.51
N ARG A 47 8.13 27.03 33.21
CA ARG A 47 8.79 26.29 32.13
C ARG A 47 8.50 24.79 32.18
N ASP A 48 8.60 24.16 33.34
CA ASP A 48 8.46 22.70 33.43
C ASP A 48 7.02 22.24 33.11
N LEU A 49 6.02 23.05 33.48
CA LEU A 49 4.62 22.87 33.08
C LEU A 49 4.47 23.02 31.56
N MET A 50 5.10 24.04 30.97
CA MET A 50 5.08 24.26 29.52
C MET A 50 5.75 23.11 28.75
N VAL A 51 6.92 22.65 29.18
CA VAL A 51 7.63 21.50 28.60
C VAL A 51 6.77 20.23 28.68
N THR A 52 6.14 19.99 29.84
CA THR A 52 5.27 18.84 30.04
C THR A 52 4.06 18.88 29.10
N ALA A 53 3.38 20.03 29.01
CA ALA A 53 2.22 20.20 28.14
C ALA A 53 2.58 20.05 26.65
N LEU A 54 3.73 20.62 26.23
CA LEU A 54 4.22 20.52 24.86
C LEU A 54 4.55 19.07 24.49
N ASN A 55 5.27 18.36 25.36
CA ASN A 55 5.60 16.95 25.15
C ASN A 55 4.33 16.08 25.06
N ALA A 56 3.33 16.32 25.93
CA ALA A 56 2.06 15.62 25.85
C ALA A 56 1.31 15.88 24.53
N ALA A 57 1.32 17.13 24.04
CA ALA A 57 0.72 17.49 22.77
C ALA A 57 1.43 16.82 21.57
N HIS A 58 2.76 16.80 21.59
CA HIS A 58 3.57 16.12 20.57
C HIS A 58 3.32 14.60 20.53
N ILE A 59 3.27 13.94 21.69
CA ILE A 59 2.96 12.51 21.78
C ILE A 59 1.55 12.24 21.22
N SER A 60 0.56 13.06 21.59
CA SER A 60 -0.80 12.91 21.07
C SER A 60 -0.87 13.09 19.54
N ALA A 61 -0.11 14.04 18.99
CA ALA A 61 -0.01 14.25 17.55
C ALA A 61 0.67 13.05 16.85
N ALA A 62 1.75 12.52 17.42
CA ALA A 62 2.43 11.33 16.91
C ALA A 62 1.49 10.12 16.85
N ASP A 63 0.67 9.90 17.88
CA ASP A 63 -0.29 8.78 17.89
C ASP A 63 -1.36 8.89 16.80
N LYS A 64 -1.81 10.12 16.48
CA LYS A 64 -2.72 10.38 15.36
C LYS A 64 -2.05 10.09 14.02
N ILE A 65 -0.78 10.47 13.86
CA ILE A 65 0.01 10.17 12.66
C ILE A 65 0.18 8.65 12.50
N MET A 66 0.49 7.93 13.57
CA MET A 66 0.58 6.46 13.57
C MET A 66 -0.76 5.81 13.18
N THR A 67 -1.89 6.41 13.57
CA THR A 67 -3.21 5.95 13.14
C THR A 67 -3.42 6.13 11.64
N ALA A 68 -3.03 7.28 11.09
CA ALA A 68 -3.08 7.53 9.65
C ALA A 68 -2.17 6.57 8.87
N MET A 69 -0.95 6.34 9.36
CA MET A 69 0.02 5.38 8.81
C MET A 69 -0.59 3.97 8.67
N ARG A 70 -1.27 3.48 9.71
CA ARG A 70 -1.97 2.17 9.66
C ARG A 70 -3.03 2.13 8.57
N GLY A 71 -3.73 3.24 8.33
CA GLY A 71 -4.67 3.38 7.21
C GLY A 71 -3.98 3.22 5.86
N PHE A 72 -2.84 3.89 5.67
CA PHE A 72 -2.04 3.75 4.44
C PHE A 72 -1.51 2.32 4.24
N GLN A 73 -1.02 1.67 5.29
CA GLN A 73 -0.60 0.27 5.24
C GLN A 73 -1.76 -0.67 4.89
N ALA A 74 -2.96 -0.43 5.43
CA ALA A 74 -4.15 -1.21 5.08
C ALA A 74 -4.53 -1.05 3.60
N TYR A 75 -4.49 0.18 3.07
CA TYR A 75 -4.73 0.43 1.64
C TYR A 75 -3.69 -0.24 0.75
N SER A 76 -2.41 -0.13 1.09
CA SER A 76 -1.33 -0.83 0.39
C SER A 76 -1.56 -2.35 0.37
N GLY A 77 -1.87 -2.93 1.54
CA GLY A 77 -2.17 -4.36 1.66
C GLY A 77 -3.35 -4.79 0.77
N ALA A 78 -4.45 -4.03 0.78
CA ALA A 78 -5.60 -4.31 -0.08
C ALA A 78 -5.23 -4.28 -1.57
N LEU A 79 -4.44 -3.31 -2.01
CA LEU A 79 -4.00 -3.20 -3.40
C LEU A 79 -3.10 -4.35 -3.83
N LYS A 80 -2.19 -4.81 -2.95
CA LYS A 80 -1.36 -5.98 -3.21
C LYS A 80 -2.21 -7.24 -3.39
N THR A 81 -3.20 -7.44 -2.53
CA THR A 81 -4.14 -8.57 -2.65
C THR A 81 -4.92 -8.52 -3.97
N ILE A 82 -5.49 -7.36 -4.33
CA ILE A 82 -6.23 -7.21 -5.60
C ILE A 82 -5.31 -7.44 -6.81
N GLY A 83 -4.10 -6.90 -6.79
CA GLY A 83 -3.13 -7.10 -7.87
C GLY A 83 -2.74 -8.57 -8.05
N ALA A 84 -2.54 -9.30 -6.94
CA ALA A 84 -2.24 -10.73 -6.96
C ALA A 84 -3.40 -11.56 -7.53
N GLU A 85 -4.63 -11.29 -7.07
CA GLU A 85 -5.84 -11.97 -7.56
C GLU A 85 -6.06 -11.72 -9.07
N SER A 86 -5.83 -10.48 -9.50
CA SER A 86 -5.96 -10.09 -10.91
C SER A 86 -4.94 -10.80 -11.79
N ARG A 87 -3.70 -10.95 -11.32
CA ARG A 87 -2.66 -11.72 -12.03
C ARG A 87 -3.03 -13.18 -12.15
N ASN A 88 -3.43 -13.81 -11.05
CA ASN A 88 -3.87 -15.20 -11.03
C ASN A 88 -5.02 -15.44 -12.01
N THR A 89 -6.02 -14.53 -12.01
CA THR A 89 -7.15 -14.61 -12.95
C THR A 89 -6.69 -14.53 -14.41
N MET A 90 -5.75 -13.63 -14.74
CA MET A 90 -5.17 -13.57 -16.09
C MET A 90 -4.42 -14.85 -16.47
N GLU A 91 -3.57 -15.37 -15.59
CA GLU A 91 -2.80 -16.60 -15.85
C GLU A 91 -3.72 -17.79 -16.10
N VAL A 92 -4.77 -17.95 -15.29
CA VAL A 92 -5.79 -19.00 -15.48
C VAL A 92 -6.54 -18.81 -16.79
N THR A 93 -6.98 -17.59 -17.10
CA THR A 93 -7.76 -17.29 -18.32
C THR A 93 -6.92 -17.55 -19.57
N VAL A 94 -5.68 -17.08 -19.60
CA VAL A 94 -4.74 -17.30 -20.72
C VAL A 94 -4.41 -18.79 -20.86
N GLY A 95 -4.20 -19.51 -19.76
CA GLY A 95 -3.97 -20.95 -19.78
C GLY A 95 -5.17 -21.73 -20.33
N LEU A 96 -6.38 -21.37 -19.92
CA LEU A 96 -7.62 -21.98 -20.41
C LEU A 96 -7.81 -21.72 -21.91
N LEU A 97 -7.62 -20.49 -22.37
CA LEU A 97 -7.71 -20.12 -23.79
C LEU A 97 -6.64 -20.83 -24.63
N GLY A 98 -5.40 -20.88 -24.17
CA GLY A 98 -4.33 -21.61 -24.85
C GLY A 98 -4.62 -23.10 -24.96
N SER A 99 -5.13 -23.72 -23.89
CA SER A 99 -5.48 -25.15 -23.89
C SER A 99 -6.65 -25.47 -24.84
N THR A 100 -7.66 -24.60 -24.90
CA THR A 100 -8.82 -24.77 -25.78
C THR A 100 -8.43 -24.57 -27.25
N LEU A 101 -7.63 -23.56 -27.58
CA LEU A 101 -7.09 -23.36 -28.94
C LEU A 101 -6.27 -24.56 -29.40
N ASN A 102 -5.35 -25.05 -28.57
CA ASN A 102 -4.55 -26.25 -28.87
C ASN A 102 -5.40 -27.53 -29.03
N ALA A 103 -6.58 -27.59 -28.41
CA ALA A 103 -7.52 -28.69 -28.59
C ALA A 103 -8.26 -28.58 -29.93
N TYR A 104 -8.67 -27.37 -30.32
CA TYR A 104 -9.28 -27.10 -31.63
C TYR A 104 -8.31 -27.40 -32.78
N GLU A 105 -7.06 -26.96 -32.71
CA GLU A 105 -6.06 -27.24 -33.75
C GLU A 105 -5.79 -28.75 -33.91
N ARG A 106 -5.76 -29.49 -32.80
CA ARG A 106 -5.61 -30.96 -32.84
C ARG A 106 -6.83 -31.66 -33.42
N ALA A 107 -8.03 -31.17 -33.13
CA ALA A 107 -9.26 -31.72 -33.70
C ALA A 107 -9.32 -31.49 -35.22
N ASP A 108 -8.93 -30.32 -35.69
CA ASP A 108 -8.91 -29.99 -37.13
C ASP A 108 -7.92 -30.88 -37.90
N GLN A 109 -6.70 -31.05 -37.36
CA GLN A 109 -5.68 -31.95 -37.94
C GLN A 109 -6.05 -33.44 -37.89
N ALA A 110 -6.94 -33.83 -36.98
CA ALA A 110 -7.39 -35.21 -36.83
C ALA A 110 -8.58 -35.58 -37.74
N THR A 111 -9.09 -34.64 -38.55
CA THR A 111 -10.08 -34.90 -39.60
C THR A 111 -9.37 -35.04 -40.95
N PRO A 112 -9.05 -36.25 -41.44
CA PRO A 112 -8.58 -36.44 -42.80
C PRO A 112 -9.75 -36.14 -43.74
N GLY A 113 -9.49 -35.36 -44.79
CA GLY A 113 -10.50 -34.94 -45.76
C GLY A 113 -11.47 -36.05 -46.16
N GLY A 114 -12.73 -35.88 -45.76
CA GLY A 114 -13.86 -36.62 -46.31
C GLY A 114 -14.32 -35.93 -47.58
N ASN A 115 -13.76 -36.35 -48.71
CA ASN A 115 -14.44 -36.29 -50.02
C ASN A 115 -15.27 -37.57 -50.20
#